data_AF-A0A538AAL8-F1
#
_entry.id   AF-A0A538AAL8-F1
#
_cell.length_a   1.000
_cell.length_b   1.000
_cell.length_c   1.000
_cell.angle_alpha   90.00
_cell.angle_beta   90.00
_cell.angle_gamma   90.00
#
_symmetry.space_group_name_H-M   'P 1'
#
loop_
_entity.id
_entity.type
_entity.pdbx_description
1 polymer ?
#
loop_
_entity_poly.entity_id
_entity_poly.type
_entity_poly.pdbx_seq_one_letter_code
_entity_poly.pdbx_strand_id
1 'polypeptide(L)'
;MATGLALLMFAVIATGGWTIDGLALTRPEDALVVLAVVVAIRAFVAPIPLPRLRPVRVVGVGVVTYVLLMDFVVLSRHAALQTHALDLGQYLQVIWNISAGFGARTTLPPLHFWGEHLALVFYLLVPLMWLAPGATALLVAQTLVLAAGAVAVFAYTVRRTALADERVAAGFALLYLVNPSLHGVNIRDIHPQAFAITFLLGAVAAFDAGRFGWCALALLLTLVSREDAAIAVVGFGIWLALARRRWALGAAVAGAAVLVLYADLTWVMPYFRSSPYPHLNRYSHLGASLPQILGTLVLEPQSWLPLTLSFQKGMYLAALLAPLGFLPLLAPRVLAAALPGLAMNLLSFDHVLFSYRSQYQAFVLPFLVLAAVDGYASLHKRRVPWLSAGRALAFGFVASVVLTARTVN
;
A
#
# COMPACT_ATOMS: atom_id res chain seq x y z
N MET A 1 -4.51 24.09 -22.35
CA MET A 1 -5.10 22.82 -21.84
C MET A 1 -5.56 22.97 -20.39
N ALA A 2 -4.68 23.38 -19.46
CA ALA A 2 -5.04 23.60 -18.04
C ALA A 2 -6.23 24.55 -17.83
N THR A 3 -6.24 25.71 -18.52
CA THR A 3 -7.35 26.68 -18.46
C THR A 3 -8.67 26.10 -18.97
N GLY A 4 -8.62 25.30 -20.04
CA GLY A 4 -9.81 24.64 -20.60
C GLY A 4 -10.37 23.56 -19.67
N LEU A 5 -9.51 22.80 -18.99
CA LEU A 5 -9.93 21.82 -18.00
C LEU A 5 -10.55 22.52 -16.78
N ALA A 6 -9.94 23.61 -16.29
CA ALA A 6 -10.48 24.38 -15.18
C ALA A 6 -11.86 24.96 -15.51
N LEU A 7 -12.04 25.49 -16.73
CA LEU A 7 -13.33 25.97 -17.21
C LEU A 7 -14.36 24.83 -17.35
N LEU A 8 -13.95 23.66 -17.83
CA LEU A 8 -14.83 22.48 -17.94
C LEU A 8 -15.26 21.98 -16.55
N MET A 9 -14.33 21.87 -15.60
CA MET A 9 -14.64 21.49 -14.21
C MET A 9 -15.56 22.52 -13.56
N PHE A 10 -15.27 23.82 -13.75
CA PHE A 10 -16.14 24.90 -13.26
C PHE A 10 -17.53 24.82 -13.87
N ALA A 11 -17.64 24.55 -15.16
CA ALA A 11 -18.93 24.38 -15.84
C ALA A 11 -19.71 23.19 -15.26
N VAL A 12 -19.07 22.02 -15.07
CA VAL A 12 -19.72 20.86 -14.44
C VAL A 12 -20.23 21.19 -13.03
N ILE A 13 -19.44 21.91 -12.22
CA ILE A 13 -19.85 22.36 -10.88
C ILE A 13 -21.04 23.33 -10.98
N ALA A 14 -20.96 24.31 -11.88
CA ALA A 14 -21.94 25.39 -12.00
C ALA A 14 -23.28 24.91 -12.59
N THR A 15 -23.26 23.91 -13.48
CA THR A 15 -24.46 23.43 -14.18
C THR A 15 -25.02 22.12 -13.62
N GLY A 16 -24.34 21.47 -12.68
CA GLY A 16 -24.65 20.09 -12.25
C GLY A 16 -24.27 19.03 -13.29
N GLY A 17 -23.50 19.43 -14.31
CA GLY A 17 -23.01 18.56 -15.38
C GLY A 17 -24.04 18.16 -16.44
N TRP A 18 -23.65 17.25 -17.33
CA TRP A 18 -24.45 16.84 -18.50
C TRP A 18 -24.30 15.34 -18.79
N THR A 19 -25.24 14.77 -19.54
CA THR A 19 -25.12 13.41 -20.08
C THR A 19 -24.97 13.48 -21.59
N ILE A 20 -23.90 12.90 -22.13
CA ILE A 20 -23.62 12.84 -23.57
C ILE A 20 -23.59 11.37 -23.97
N ASP A 21 -24.55 10.91 -24.79
CA ASP A 21 -24.66 9.52 -25.27
C ASP A 21 -24.52 8.46 -24.16
N GLY A 22 -25.17 8.70 -23.01
CA GLY A 22 -25.15 7.80 -21.85
C GLY A 22 -23.92 7.96 -20.93
N LEU A 23 -22.97 8.81 -21.28
CA LEU A 23 -21.81 9.14 -20.45
C LEU A 23 -22.15 10.37 -19.58
N ALA A 24 -22.36 10.12 -18.28
CA ALA A 24 -22.63 11.17 -17.30
C ALA A 24 -21.33 11.91 -16.94
N LEU A 25 -21.27 13.20 -17.26
CA LEU A 25 -20.27 14.15 -16.80
C LEU A 25 -20.91 15.03 -15.72
N THR A 26 -21.35 14.39 -14.65
CA THR A 26 -22.07 15.07 -13.55
C THR A 26 -21.14 15.49 -12.43
N ARG A 27 -19.90 14.97 -12.42
CA ARG A 27 -18.90 15.27 -11.40
C ARG A 27 -17.59 15.77 -12.01
N PRO A 28 -16.87 16.68 -11.32
CA PRO A 28 -15.60 17.22 -11.83
C PRO A 28 -14.56 16.13 -12.12
N GLU A 29 -14.57 15.03 -11.35
CA GLU A 29 -13.71 13.87 -11.58
C GLU A 29 -14.00 13.14 -12.89
N ASP A 30 -15.24 13.17 -13.41
CA ASP A 30 -15.58 12.52 -14.67
C ASP A 30 -14.83 13.21 -15.83
N ALA A 31 -14.70 14.55 -15.78
CA ALA A 31 -13.90 15.32 -16.73
C ALA A 31 -12.39 15.01 -16.62
N LEU A 32 -11.88 14.77 -15.40
CA LEU A 32 -10.51 14.36 -15.16
C LEU A 32 -10.23 12.96 -15.76
N VAL A 33 -11.16 12.02 -15.59
CA VAL A 33 -11.08 10.67 -16.17
C VAL A 33 -11.05 10.74 -17.69
N VAL A 34 -11.98 11.49 -18.29
CA VAL A 34 -12.02 11.66 -19.76
C VAL A 34 -10.71 12.27 -20.25
N LEU A 35 -10.21 13.32 -19.58
CA LEU A 35 -8.92 13.90 -19.97
C LEU A 35 -7.77 12.89 -19.83
N ALA A 36 -7.72 12.14 -18.74
CA ALA A 36 -6.67 11.14 -18.52
C ALA A 36 -6.69 10.05 -19.61
N VAL A 37 -7.88 9.60 -20.00
CA VAL A 37 -8.07 8.66 -21.11
C VAL A 37 -7.61 9.29 -22.43
N VAL A 38 -7.99 10.53 -22.73
CA VAL A 38 -7.57 11.24 -23.96
C VAL A 38 -6.05 11.43 -24.01
N VAL A 39 -5.44 11.89 -22.91
CA VAL A 39 -3.98 12.05 -22.80
C VAL A 39 -3.28 10.71 -22.96
N ALA A 40 -3.85 9.64 -22.43
CA ALA A 40 -3.29 8.31 -22.56
C ALA A 40 -3.39 7.75 -23.99
N ILE A 41 -4.55 7.88 -24.64
CA ILE A 41 -4.74 7.52 -26.04
C ILE A 41 -3.73 8.31 -26.89
N ARG A 42 -3.60 9.62 -26.65
CA ARG A 42 -2.60 10.45 -27.32
C ARG A 42 -1.19 9.89 -27.08
N ALA A 43 -0.78 9.69 -25.83
CA ALA A 43 0.55 9.18 -25.50
C ALA A 43 0.83 7.79 -26.09
N PHE A 44 -0.21 6.99 -26.28
CA PHE A 44 -0.14 5.68 -26.90
C PHE A 44 0.03 5.73 -28.42
N VAL A 45 -0.71 6.62 -29.10
CA VAL A 45 -0.69 6.80 -30.56
C VAL A 45 0.53 7.62 -31.00
N ALA A 46 0.83 8.70 -30.29
CA ALA A 46 1.91 9.65 -30.56
C ALA A 46 2.62 10.02 -29.25
N PRO A 47 3.84 9.51 -28.99
CA PRO A 47 4.58 9.80 -27.77
C PRO A 47 4.68 11.31 -27.52
N ILE A 48 4.26 11.75 -26.33
CA ILE A 48 4.33 13.16 -25.96
C ILE A 48 5.80 13.50 -25.69
N PRO A 49 6.39 14.51 -26.36
CA PRO A 49 7.75 14.93 -26.05
C PRO A 49 7.77 15.50 -24.63
N LEU A 50 8.40 14.76 -23.71
CA LEU A 50 8.56 15.22 -22.35
C LEU A 50 9.67 16.27 -22.27
N PRO A 51 9.49 17.36 -21.50
CA PRO A 51 10.56 18.31 -21.28
C PRO A 51 11.77 17.61 -20.66
N ARG A 52 12.98 18.07 -21.02
CA ARG A 52 14.24 17.53 -20.50
C ARG A 52 14.46 17.96 -19.05
N LEU A 53 13.68 17.39 -18.14
CA LEU A 53 13.82 17.59 -16.70
C LEU A 53 14.71 16.50 -16.09
N ARG A 54 15.47 16.86 -15.05
CA ARG A 54 16.24 15.90 -14.27
C ARG A 54 15.25 14.96 -13.55
N PRO A 55 15.33 13.63 -13.71
CA PRO A 55 14.34 12.70 -13.14
C PRO A 55 14.19 12.83 -11.62
N VAL A 56 15.28 13.08 -10.90
CA VAL A 56 15.23 13.37 -9.45
C VAL A 56 14.35 14.58 -9.12
N ARG A 57 14.39 15.65 -9.93
CA ARG A 57 13.50 16.82 -9.73
C ARG A 57 12.04 16.46 -9.98
N VAL A 58 11.78 15.60 -10.97
CA VAL A 58 10.42 15.11 -11.25
C VAL A 58 9.87 14.33 -10.07
N VAL A 59 10.68 13.45 -9.45
CA VAL A 59 10.29 12.73 -8.22
C VAL A 59 10.04 13.70 -7.07
N GLY A 60 10.93 14.67 -6.86
CA GLY A 60 10.76 15.68 -5.81
C GLY A 60 9.46 16.49 -5.95
N VAL A 61 9.15 16.96 -7.17
CA VAL A 61 7.88 17.64 -7.46
C VAL A 61 6.68 16.70 -7.26
N GLY A 62 6.79 15.44 -7.69
CA GLY A 62 5.76 14.43 -7.47
C GLY A 62 5.46 14.19 -6.00
N VAL A 63 6.50 14.05 -5.16
CA VAL A 63 6.38 13.89 -3.70
C VAL A 63 5.70 15.10 -3.08
N VAL A 64 6.15 16.32 -3.39
CA VAL A 64 5.53 17.54 -2.87
C VAL A 64 4.06 17.65 -3.30
N THR A 65 3.77 17.34 -4.57
CA THR A 65 2.40 17.37 -5.09
C THR A 65 1.51 16.33 -4.39
N TYR A 66 2.00 15.11 -4.20
CA TYR A 66 1.29 14.07 -3.47
C TYR A 66 0.97 14.50 -2.04
N VAL A 67 1.97 15.03 -1.32
CA VAL A 67 1.80 15.49 0.06
C VAL A 67 0.73 16.59 0.13
N LEU A 68 0.86 17.65 -0.68
CA LEU A 68 -0.10 18.74 -0.68
C LEU A 68 -1.53 18.30 -1.01
N LEU A 69 -1.70 17.46 -2.04
CA LEU A 69 -3.02 17.00 -2.46
C LEU A 69 -3.63 16.03 -1.46
N MET A 70 -2.86 15.05 -0.98
CA MET A 70 -3.37 14.06 -0.04
C MET A 70 -3.63 14.68 1.33
N ASP A 71 -2.76 15.56 1.82
CA ASP A 71 -3.00 16.30 3.06
C ASP A 71 -4.25 17.16 2.94
N PHE A 72 -4.43 17.89 1.82
CA PHE A 72 -5.68 18.60 1.58
C PHE A 72 -6.90 17.68 1.68
N VAL A 73 -6.86 16.49 1.06
CA VAL A 73 -7.96 15.52 1.12
C VAL A 73 -8.20 15.00 2.55
N VAL A 74 -7.17 14.48 3.23
CA VAL A 74 -7.34 13.84 4.55
C VAL A 74 -7.69 14.86 5.63
N LEU A 75 -7.13 16.07 5.56
CA LEU A 75 -7.44 17.13 6.52
C LEU A 75 -8.82 17.73 6.27
N SER A 76 -9.25 17.87 5.02
CA SER A 76 -10.63 18.31 4.72
C SER A 76 -11.65 17.28 5.20
N ARG A 77 -11.36 15.98 5.02
CA ARG A 77 -12.20 14.90 5.56
C ARG A 77 -12.28 14.97 7.08
N HIS A 78 -11.15 15.18 7.75
CA HIS A 78 -11.12 15.33 9.20
C HIS A 78 -11.90 16.55 9.69
N ALA A 79 -11.71 17.71 9.04
CA ALA A 79 -12.46 18.92 9.34
C ALA A 79 -13.97 18.77 9.08
N ALA A 80 -14.35 17.96 8.09
CA ALA A 80 -15.73 17.60 7.79
C ALA A 80 -16.29 16.44 8.66
N LEU A 81 -15.54 16.00 9.69
CA LEU A 81 -15.91 14.90 10.59
C LEU A 81 -16.13 13.55 9.88
N GLN A 82 -15.47 13.34 8.75
CA GLN A 82 -15.49 12.10 7.95
C GLN A 82 -14.31 11.16 8.26
N THR A 83 -13.88 11.14 9.52
CA THR A 83 -12.81 10.27 10.05
C THR A 83 -13.37 9.37 11.15
N HIS A 84 -12.79 8.19 11.36
CA HIS A 84 -13.41 7.15 12.17
C HIS A 84 -12.92 7.16 13.62
N ALA A 85 -13.86 6.98 14.56
CA ALA A 85 -13.55 6.92 15.98
C ALA A 85 -12.73 5.68 16.37
N LEU A 86 -13.01 4.51 15.77
CA LEU A 86 -12.32 3.25 16.09
C LEU A 86 -10.96 3.08 15.38
N ASP A 87 -10.67 3.92 14.39
CA ASP A 87 -9.34 3.99 13.77
C ASP A 87 -8.61 5.23 14.30
N LEU A 88 -8.83 6.41 13.70
CA LEU A 88 -8.12 7.65 14.06
C LEU A 88 -8.29 8.05 15.53
N GLY A 89 -9.52 8.03 16.03
CA GLY A 89 -9.82 8.46 17.40
C GLY A 89 -9.16 7.58 18.45
N GLN A 90 -9.26 6.25 18.28
CA GLN A 90 -8.65 5.26 19.15
C GLN A 90 -7.13 5.39 19.15
N TYR A 91 -6.50 5.46 17.97
CA TYR A 91 -5.04 5.56 17.86
C TYR A 91 -4.52 6.89 18.40
N LEU A 92 -5.21 8.00 18.12
CA LEU A 92 -4.88 9.31 18.70
C LEU A 92 -4.90 9.25 20.24
N GLN A 93 -5.95 8.67 20.82
CA GLN A 93 -6.07 8.54 22.28
C GLN A 93 -4.93 7.70 22.86
N VAL A 94 -4.58 6.59 22.22
CA VAL A 94 -3.49 5.71 22.67
C VAL A 94 -2.16 6.45 22.63
N ILE A 95 -1.82 7.12 21.53
CA ILE A 95 -0.56 7.86 21.39
C ILE A 95 -0.51 9.01 22.41
N TRP A 96 -1.62 9.73 22.60
CA TRP A 96 -1.73 10.77 23.61
C TRP A 96 -1.52 10.23 25.04
N ASN A 97 -2.16 9.11 25.39
CA ASN A 97 -2.00 8.48 26.70
C ASN A 97 -0.57 8.02 26.96
N ILE A 98 0.10 7.44 25.96
CA ILE A 98 1.53 7.09 26.04
C ILE A 98 2.35 8.36 26.29
N SER A 99 2.09 9.45 25.55
CA SER A 99 2.81 10.71 25.67
C SER A 99 2.68 11.38 27.04
N ALA A 100 1.58 11.11 27.74
CA ALA A 100 1.28 11.63 29.08
C ALA A 100 1.67 10.66 30.22
N GLY A 101 2.21 9.47 29.90
CA GLY A 101 2.62 8.49 30.90
C GLY A 101 1.50 7.60 31.46
N PHE A 102 0.31 7.60 30.85
CA PHE A 102 -0.82 6.76 31.26
C PHE A 102 -0.79 5.34 30.66
N GLY A 103 0.23 5.04 29.87
CA GLY A 103 0.39 3.78 29.14
C GLY A 103 -0.52 3.67 27.92
N ALA A 104 -0.47 2.54 27.23
CA ALA A 104 -1.21 2.31 26.00
C ALA A 104 -2.65 1.86 26.28
N ARG A 105 -3.46 2.77 26.80
CA ARG A 105 -4.87 2.53 27.14
C ARG A 105 -5.79 3.31 26.20
N THR A 106 -6.96 2.77 25.94
CA THR A 106 -8.04 3.45 25.20
C THR A 106 -9.37 3.24 25.92
N THR A 107 -10.34 4.15 25.69
CA THR A 107 -11.73 4.04 26.15
C THR A 107 -12.68 3.63 25.02
N LEU A 108 -12.16 3.32 23.82
CA LEU A 108 -12.94 3.04 22.61
C LEU A 108 -12.57 1.68 21.99
N PRO A 109 -12.99 0.54 22.56
CA PRO A 109 -13.60 0.36 23.89
C PRO A 109 -12.55 0.40 25.01
N PRO A 110 -12.94 0.41 26.30
CA PRO A 110 -12.00 0.39 27.43
C PRO A 110 -11.12 -0.87 27.47
N LEU A 111 -9.84 -0.74 27.13
CA LEU A 111 -8.86 -1.85 27.18
C LEU A 111 -7.39 -1.38 27.17
N HIS A 112 -6.48 -2.32 27.39
CA HIS A 112 -5.07 -2.16 27.09
C HIS A 112 -4.82 -2.40 25.60
N PHE A 113 -4.39 -1.37 24.87
CA PHE A 113 -4.36 -1.38 23.40
C PHE A 113 -3.43 -2.45 22.81
N TRP A 114 -2.32 -2.79 23.48
CA TRP A 114 -1.45 -3.92 23.08
C TRP A 114 -2.14 -5.29 23.12
N GLY A 115 -3.30 -5.42 23.78
CA GLY A 115 -4.14 -6.61 23.69
C GLY A 115 -5.04 -6.65 22.45
N GLU A 116 -5.25 -5.51 21.79
CA GLU A 116 -6.03 -5.33 20.55
C GLU A 116 -5.16 -5.33 19.30
N HIS A 117 -4.11 -4.51 19.32
CA HIS A 117 -3.08 -4.44 18.29
C HIS A 117 -1.77 -4.05 18.98
N LEU A 118 -0.72 -4.85 18.80
CA LEU A 118 0.62 -4.54 19.28
C LEU A 118 1.32 -3.59 18.28
N ALA A 119 1.00 -2.31 18.35
CA ALA A 119 1.54 -1.27 17.46
C ALA A 119 2.58 -0.39 18.16
N LEU A 120 3.78 -0.93 18.41
CA LEU A 120 4.86 -0.22 19.09
C LEU A 120 5.43 0.97 18.29
N VAL A 121 5.12 1.08 17.00
CA VAL A 121 5.45 2.27 16.19
C VAL A 121 4.81 3.55 16.74
N PHE A 122 3.73 3.44 17.52
CA PHE A 122 3.11 4.58 18.19
C PHE A 122 4.06 5.35 19.10
N TYR A 123 5.07 4.69 19.70
CA TYR A 123 6.10 5.39 20.48
C TYR A 123 6.93 6.37 19.63
N LEU A 124 7.10 6.11 18.33
CA LEU A 124 7.78 7.04 17.42
C LEU A 124 6.91 8.27 17.08
N LEU A 125 5.60 8.18 17.28
CA LEU A 125 4.65 9.27 17.04
C LEU A 125 4.40 10.13 18.29
N VAL A 126 4.83 9.67 19.47
CA VAL A 126 4.70 10.41 20.74
C VAL A 126 5.22 11.85 20.66
N PRO A 127 6.40 12.15 20.06
CA PRO A 127 6.87 13.53 19.97
C PRO A 127 5.91 14.47 19.26
N LEU A 128 5.07 13.96 18.35
CA LEU A 128 4.05 14.76 17.67
C LEU A 128 2.96 15.24 18.63
N MET A 129 2.66 14.46 19.69
CA MET A 129 1.70 14.88 20.72
C MET A 129 2.21 16.04 21.57
N TRP A 130 3.53 16.20 21.70
CA TRP A 130 4.12 17.33 22.43
C TRP A 130 4.24 18.59 21.58
N LEU A 131 4.54 18.44 20.29
CA LEU A 131 4.78 19.57 19.37
C LEU A 131 3.48 20.10 18.74
N ALA A 132 2.57 19.21 18.36
CA ALA A 132 1.34 19.53 17.64
C ALA A 132 0.25 18.51 18.01
N PRO A 133 -0.28 18.55 19.25
CA PRO A 133 -1.27 17.58 19.71
C PRO A 133 -2.50 17.57 18.81
N GLY A 134 -2.93 16.37 18.39
CA GLY A 134 -4.15 16.16 17.62
C GLY A 134 -3.99 15.26 16.41
N ALA A 135 -5.11 14.97 15.76
CA ALA A 135 -5.18 14.08 14.60
C ALA A 135 -4.44 14.62 13.37
N THR A 136 -4.45 15.93 13.15
CA THR A 136 -3.81 16.58 11.98
C THR A 136 -2.34 16.20 11.85
N ALA A 137 -1.57 16.26 12.95
CA ALA A 137 -0.15 15.92 12.92
C ALA A 137 0.09 14.45 12.54
N LEU A 138 -0.77 13.55 13.02
CA LEU A 138 -0.70 12.12 12.72
C LEU A 138 -1.04 11.82 11.26
N LEU A 139 -2.08 12.45 10.72
CA LEU A 139 -2.48 12.32 9.31
C LEU A 139 -1.37 12.80 8.37
N VAL A 140 -0.82 14.00 8.64
CA VAL A 140 0.31 14.55 7.87
C VAL A 140 1.54 13.66 7.97
N ALA A 141 1.86 13.14 9.16
CA ALA A 141 2.99 12.24 9.34
C ALA A 141 2.85 10.96 8.50
N GLN A 142 1.65 10.36 8.43
CA GLN A 142 1.41 9.22 7.56
C GLN A 142 1.60 9.57 6.08
N THR A 143 1.02 10.68 5.60
CA THR A 143 1.20 11.13 4.21
C THR A 143 2.68 11.30 3.86
N LEU A 144 3.46 11.94 4.74
CA LEU A 144 4.90 12.15 4.54
C LEU A 144 5.67 10.83 4.46
N VAL A 145 5.38 9.88 5.35
CA VAL A 145 6.03 8.56 5.33
C VAL A 145 5.68 7.81 4.06
N LEU A 146 4.41 7.79 3.65
CA LEU A 146 4.00 7.15 2.39
C LEU A 146 4.68 7.82 1.18
N ALA A 147 4.73 9.15 1.13
CA ALA A 147 5.38 9.87 0.04
C ALA A 147 6.89 9.55 -0.07
N ALA A 148 7.57 9.37 1.07
CA ALA A 148 8.97 8.96 1.11
C ALA A 148 9.21 7.58 0.46
N GLY A 149 8.20 6.71 0.37
CA GLY A 149 8.25 5.45 -0.37
C GLY A 149 8.65 5.63 -1.83
N ALA A 150 8.26 6.74 -2.47
CA ALA A 150 8.63 7.05 -3.85
C ALA A 150 10.15 7.17 -4.05
N VAL A 151 10.86 7.68 -3.05
CA VAL A 151 12.32 7.79 -3.07
C VAL A 151 12.96 6.41 -3.03
N ALA A 152 12.43 5.51 -2.21
CA ALA A 152 12.89 4.12 -2.16
C ALA A 152 12.62 3.38 -3.49
N VAL A 153 11.45 3.58 -4.10
CA VAL A 153 11.12 3.04 -5.44
C VAL A 153 12.08 3.56 -6.50
N PHE A 154 12.36 4.87 -6.51
CA PHE A 154 13.33 5.48 -7.42
C PHE A 154 14.72 4.84 -7.25
N ALA A 155 15.23 4.81 -6.01
CA ALA A 155 16.55 4.27 -5.70
C ALA A 155 16.69 2.78 -6.06
N TYR A 156 15.65 1.99 -5.81
CA TYR A 156 15.60 0.58 -6.20
C TYR A 156 15.58 0.40 -7.72
N THR A 157 14.79 1.19 -8.44
CA THR A 157 14.64 1.07 -9.89
C THR A 157 15.93 1.43 -10.63
N VAL A 158 16.62 2.51 -10.22
CA VAL A 158 17.91 2.92 -10.83
C VAL A 158 18.96 1.81 -10.74
N ARG A 159 18.95 1.02 -9.65
CA ARG A 159 19.90 -0.08 -9.43
C ARG A 159 19.61 -1.32 -10.26
N ARG A 160 18.45 -1.40 -10.91
CA ARG A 160 18.15 -2.54 -11.80
C ARG A 160 18.92 -2.35 -13.10
N THR A 161 19.95 -3.16 -13.30
CA THR A 161 21.00 -3.03 -14.33
C THR A 161 20.51 -2.88 -15.78
N ALA A 162 19.29 -3.30 -16.10
CA ALA A 162 18.70 -3.11 -17.43
C ALA A 162 17.86 -1.84 -17.58
N LEU A 163 17.67 -1.10 -16.48
CA LEU A 163 16.81 0.05 -16.32
C LEU A 163 17.55 1.25 -15.75
N ALA A 164 18.88 1.33 -15.89
CA ALA A 164 19.70 2.45 -15.44
C ALA A 164 19.34 3.81 -16.11
N ASP A 165 18.23 3.87 -16.84
CA ASP A 165 17.52 5.08 -17.20
C ASP A 165 16.73 5.61 -16.00
N GLU A 166 17.26 6.68 -15.39
CA GLU A 166 16.61 7.42 -14.32
C GLU A 166 15.18 7.89 -14.68
N ARG A 167 14.83 8.04 -15.96
CA ARG A 167 13.46 8.39 -16.38
C ARG A 167 12.47 7.27 -16.07
N VAL A 168 12.86 6.02 -16.28
CA VAL A 168 12.03 4.85 -15.92
C VAL A 168 11.87 4.79 -14.41
N ALA A 169 12.95 5.05 -13.66
CA ALA A 169 12.89 5.13 -12.20
C ALA A 169 11.93 6.23 -11.70
N ALA A 170 11.99 7.43 -12.30
CA ALA A 170 11.01 8.48 -12.00
C ALA A 170 9.59 8.07 -12.38
N GLY A 171 9.41 7.38 -13.51
CA GLY A 171 8.13 6.80 -13.92
C GLY A 171 7.52 5.87 -12.86
N PHE A 172 8.29 4.94 -12.31
CA PHE A 172 7.79 4.06 -11.25
C PHE A 172 7.55 4.76 -9.91
N ALA A 173 8.40 5.73 -9.55
CA ALA A 173 8.19 6.55 -8.36
C ALA A 173 6.89 7.35 -8.46
N LEU A 174 6.60 7.96 -9.62
CA LEU A 174 5.35 8.64 -9.87
C LEU A 174 4.16 7.66 -9.92
N LEU A 175 4.32 6.49 -10.54
CA LEU A 175 3.27 5.47 -10.59
C LEU A 175 2.88 4.99 -9.19
N TYR A 176 3.87 4.83 -8.30
CA TYR A 176 3.64 4.54 -6.89
C TYR A 176 2.81 5.64 -6.22
N LEU A 177 3.18 6.92 -6.42
CA LEU A 177 2.47 8.06 -5.83
C LEU A 177 1.04 8.21 -6.37
N VAL A 178 0.76 7.86 -7.62
CA VAL A 178 -0.60 7.91 -8.17
C VAL A 178 -1.39 6.60 -7.99
N ASN A 179 -0.81 5.60 -7.32
CA ASN A 179 -1.45 4.30 -7.17
C ASN A 179 -2.70 4.40 -6.28
N PRO A 180 -3.87 3.90 -6.73
CA PRO A 180 -5.13 4.06 -6.01
C PRO A 180 -5.16 3.26 -4.69
N SER A 181 -4.35 2.21 -4.57
CA SER A 181 -4.22 1.48 -3.30
C SER A 181 -3.46 2.32 -2.28
N LEU A 182 -2.41 3.02 -2.70
CA LEU A 182 -1.68 3.96 -1.83
C LEU A 182 -2.59 5.11 -1.38
N HIS A 183 -3.41 5.64 -2.28
CA HIS A 183 -4.40 6.68 -1.95
C HIS A 183 -5.45 6.14 -0.97
N GLY A 184 -5.97 4.94 -1.20
CA GLY A 184 -6.94 4.31 -0.32
C GLY A 184 -6.40 4.08 1.09
N VAL A 185 -5.14 3.66 1.21
CA VAL A 185 -4.44 3.53 2.50
C VAL A 185 -4.32 4.90 3.18
N ASN A 186 -3.93 5.94 2.45
CA ASN A 186 -3.72 7.26 3.05
C ASN A 186 -5.04 7.95 3.45
N ILE A 187 -6.09 7.80 2.64
CA ILE A 187 -7.40 8.44 2.87
C ILE A 187 -8.15 7.84 4.06
N ARG A 188 -7.94 6.56 4.33
CA ARG A 188 -8.59 5.88 5.45
C ARG A 188 -7.76 6.07 6.70
N ASP A 189 -7.76 7.30 7.22
CA ASP A 189 -7.19 7.66 8.53
C ASP A 189 -5.73 7.22 8.73
N ILE A 190 -5.20 7.39 9.94
CA ILE A 190 -3.89 6.83 10.27
C ILE A 190 -4.01 5.33 10.58
N HIS A 191 -3.11 4.53 10.04
CA HIS A 191 -2.97 3.12 10.35
C HIS A 191 -1.50 2.77 10.57
N PRO A 192 -1.13 2.14 11.69
CA PRO A 192 0.28 1.81 11.94
C PRO A 192 0.88 0.88 10.88
N GLN A 193 0.09 -0.05 10.34
CA GLN A 193 0.52 -0.92 9.25
C GLN A 193 0.90 -0.16 7.97
N ALA A 194 0.37 1.04 7.73
CA ALA A 194 0.63 1.81 6.50
C ALA A 194 2.13 2.15 6.36
N PHE A 195 2.82 2.39 7.48
CA PHE A 195 4.25 2.68 7.51
C PHE A 195 5.10 1.54 6.94
N ALA A 196 4.62 0.29 7.04
CA ALA A 196 5.29 -0.89 6.50
C ALA A 196 5.55 -0.77 4.98
N ILE A 197 4.70 -0.05 4.24
CA ILE A 197 4.89 0.16 2.78
C ILE A 197 6.26 0.79 2.53
N THR A 198 6.53 1.92 3.17
CA THR A 198 7.77 2.67 3.00
C THR A 198 8.95 1.95 3.63
N PHE A 199 8.77 1.35 4.81
CA PHE A 199 9.84 0.62 5.48
C PHE A 199 10.29 -0.60 4.67
N LEU A 200 9.38 -1.38 4.07
CA LEU A 200 9.73 -2.53 3.24
C LEU A 200 10.40 -2.11 1.93
N LEU A 201 9.89 -1.07 1.26
CA LEU A 201 10.55 -0.51 0.07
C LEU A 201 11.96 -0.01 0.40
N GLY A 202 12.12 0.67 1.54
CA GLY A 202 13.40 1.13 2.07
C GLY A 202 14.34 -0.03 2.41
N ALA A 203 13.83 -1.10 3.04
CA ALA A 203 14.60 -2.30 3.37
C ALA A 203 15.18 -2.95 2.12
N VAL A 204 14.36 -3.11 1.07
CA VAL A 204 14.79 -3.68 -0.21
C VAL A 204 15.83 -2.78 -0.88
N ALA A 205 15.59 -1.47 -0.93
CA ALA A 205 16.54 -0.52 -1.50
C ALA A 205 17.87 -0.45 -0.73
N ALA A 206 17.83 -0.61 0.60
CA ALA A 206 19.02 -0.67 1.44
C ALA A 206 19.80 -1.99 1.26
N PHE A 207 19.09 -3.12 1.18
CA PHE A 207 19.70 -4.43 0.95
C PHE A 207 20.44 -4.48 -0.39
N ASP A 208 19.78 -4.04 -1.47
CA ASP A 208 20.39 -3.95 -2.81
C ASP A 208 21.54 -2.93 -2.87
N ALA A 209 21.60 -2.03 -1.89
CA ALA A 209 22.71 -1.10 -1.71
C ALA A 209 23.88 -1.63 -0.88
N GLY A 210 23.82 -2.87 -0.38
CA GLY A 210 24.80 -3.40 0.56
C GLY A 210 24.75 -2.71 1.93
N ARG A 211 23.72 -1.91 2.20
CA ARG A 211 23.52 -1.16 3.45
C ARG A 211 22.70 -1.97 4.44
N PHE A 212 23.25 -3.10 4.89
CA PHE A 212 22.51 -4.10 5.66
C PHE A 212 21.99 -3.58 7.01
N GLY A 213 22.70 -2.67 7.68
CA GLY A 213 22.22 -2.05 8.92
C GLY A 213 20.92 -1.27 8.72
N TRP A 214 20.82 -0.48 7.64
CA TRP A 214 19.60 0.24 7.29
C TRP A 214 18.47 -0.71 6.85
N CYS A 215 18.80 -1.83 6.19
CA CYS A 215 17.84 -2.88 5.91
C CYS A 215 17.28 -3.49 7.20
N ALA A 216 18.13 -3.85 8.15
CA ALA A 216 17.72 -4.43 9.42
C ALA A 216 16.86 -3.46 10.23
N LEU A 217 17.24 -2.18 10.30
CA LEU A 217 16.44 -1.14 10.96
C LEU A 217 15.06 -1.01 10.32
N ALA A 218 14.97 -0.98 8.98
CA ALA A 218 13.70 -0.87 8.29
C ALA A 218 12.80 -2.12 8.49
N LEU A 219 13.38 -3.31 8.55
CA LEU A 219 12.64 -4.54 8.91
C LEU A 219 12.16 -4.51 10.36
N LEU A 220 12.99 -4.04 11.30
CA LEU A 220 12.60 -3.86 12.69
C LEU A 220 11.45 -2.85 12.80
N LEU A 221 11.54 -1.70 12.13
CA LEU A 221 10.49 -0.70 12.06
C LEU A 221 9.18 -1.27 11.47
N THR A 222 9.30 -2.18 10.49
CA THR A 222 8.15 -2.92 9.96
C THR A 222 7.55 -3.82 11.03
N LEU A 223 8.33 -4.64 11.74
CA LEU A 223 7.84 -5.55 12.79
C LEU A 223 7.14 -4.79 13.92
N VAL A 224 7.71 -3.66 14.37
CA VAL A 224 7.10 -2.86 15.45
C VAL A 224 5.89 -2.05 14.97
N SER A 225 5.60 -2.01 13.67
CA SER A 225 4.43 -1.31 13.14
C SER A 225 3.15 -1.92 13.70
N ARG A 226 2.98 -3.24 13.58
CA ARG A 226 1.84 -3.97 14.12
C ARG A 226 2.18 -5.46 14.20
N GLU A 227 1.53 -6.24 15.06
CA GLU A 227 1.78 -7.68 15.23
C GLU A 227 1.78 -8.46 13.91
N ASP A 228 0.84 -8.15 13.02
CA ASP A 228 0.66 -8.84 11.75
C ASP A 228 1.61 -8.35 10.65
N ALA A 229 2.41 -7.29 10.89
CA ALA A 229 3.44 -6.83 9.97
C ALA A 229 4.57 -7.86 9.80
N ALA A 230 4.70 -8.81 10.73
CA ALA A 230 5.53 -9.99 10.57
C ALA A 230 5.21 -10.77 9.28
N ILE A 231 3.96 -10.81 8.83
CA ILE A 231 3.54 -11.44 7.57
C ILE A 231 4.25 -10.78 6.37
N ALA A 232 4.40 -9.46 6.40
CA ALA A 232 5.11 -8.73 5.36
C ALA A 232 6.62 -9.01 5.41
N VAL A 233 7.21 -9.18 6.60
CA VAL A 233 8.62 -9.57 6.74
C VAL A 233 8.88 -11.01 6.28
N VAL A 234 7.92 -11.93 6.44
CA VAL A 234 7.95 -13.24 5.76
C VAL A 234 8.00 -13.05 4.24
N GLY A 235 7.19 -12.14 3.69
CA GLY A 235 7.26 -11.74 2.28
C GLY A 235 8.66 -11.26 1.87
N PHE A 236 9.31 -10.45 2.70
CA PHE A 236 10.70 -10.03 2.47
C PHE A 236 11.69 -11.21 2.49
N GLY A 237 11.52 -12.16 3.40
CA GLY A 237 12.31 -13.41 3.43
C GLY A 237 12.14 -14.24 2.15
N ILE A 238 10.91 -14.36 1.63
CA ILE A 238 10.62 -15.00 0.34
C ILE A 238 11.30 -14.24 -0.81
N TRP A 239 11.25 -12.92 -0.80
CA TRP A 239 11.96 -12.09 -1.78
C TRP A 239 13.48 -12.36 -1.77
N LEU A 240 14.10 -12.41 -0.59
CA LEU A 240 15.52 -12.75 -0.46
C LEU A 240 15.83 -14.14 -1.03
N ALA A 241 15.02 -15.14 -0.68
CA ALA A 241 15.20 -16.51 -1.14
C ALA A 241 15.05 -16.63 -2.66
N LEU A 242 13.93 -16.14 -3.22
CA LEU A 242 13.56 -16.40 -4.60
C LEU A 242 14.12 -15.36 -5.59
N ALA A 243 14.02 -14.07 -5.27
CA ALA A 243 14.46 -12.99 -6.16
C ALA A 243 15.95 -12.67 -6.02
N ARG A 244 16.57 -12.95 -4.87
CA ARG A 244 18.01 -12.74 -4.64
C ARG A 244 18.82 -14.03 -4.51
N ARG A 245 18.17 -15.21 -4.56
CA ARG A 245 18.81 -16.54 -4.42
C ARG A 245 19.56 -16.69 -3.08
N ARG A 246 19.20 -15.89 -2.07
CA ARG A 246 19.78 -15.93 -0.72
C ARG A 246 18.92 -16.83 0.17
N TRP A 247 18.82 -18.11 -0.19
CA TRP A 247 17.90 -19.07 0.43
C TRP A 247 18.03 -19.17 1.95
N ALA A 248 19.25 -19.38 2.45
CA ALA A 248 19.48 -19.50 3.90
C ALA A 248 19.10 -18.23 4.66
N LEU A 249 19.49 -17.05 4.15
CA LEU A 249 19.14 -15.77 4.77
C LEU A 249 17.63 -15.50 4.69
N GLY A 250 17.01 -15.79 3.55
CA GLY A 250 15.57 -15.64 3.36
C GLY A 250 14.77 -16.53 4.32
N ALA A 251 15.19 -17.79 4.49
CA ALA A 251 14.61 -18.72 5.45
C ALA A 251 14.81 -18.26 6.90
N ALA A 252 15.99 -17.75 7.24
CA ALA A 252 16.26 -17.23 8.58
C ALA A 252 15.39 -16.00 8.90
N VAL A 253 15.27 -15.04 7.98
CA VAL A 253 14.43 -13.84 8.16
C VAL A 253 12.95 -14.21 8.25
N ALA A 254 12.46 -15.09 7.36
CA ALA A 254 11.08 -15.56 7.40
C ALA A 254 10.78 -16.34 8.69
N GLY A 255 11.67 -17.25 9.09
CA GLY A 255 11.54 -18.03 10.32
C GLY A 255 11.51 -17.13 11.56
N ALA A 256 12.40 -16.14 11.65
CA ALA A 256 12.40 -15.16 12.73
C ALA A 256 11.09 -14.36 12.79
N ALA A 257 10.57 -13.91 11.64
CA ALA A 257 9.29 -13.20 11.58
C ALA A 257 8.11 -14.09 12.01
N VAL A 258 8.08 -15.36 11.60
CA VAL A 258 7.06 -16.33 12.06
C VAL A 258 7.14 -16.55 13.57
N LEU A 259 8.34 -16.63 14.15
CA LEU A 259 8.51 -16.77 15.60
C LEU A 259 8.02 -15.53 16.36
N VAL A 260 8.29 -14.33 15.84
CA VAL A 260 7.76 -13.08 16.41
C VAL A 260 6.24 -13.08 16.35
N LEU A 261 5.64 -13.36 15.18
CA LEU A 261 4.18 -13.44 15.03
C LEU A 261 3.59 -14.47 16.00
N TYR A 262 4.19 -15.66 16.10
CA TYR A 262 3.73 -16.69 17.02
C TYR A 262 3.78 -16.23 18.48
N ALA A 263 4.87 -15.60 18.91
CA ALA A 263 5.01 -15.05 20.26
C ALA A 263 3.97 -13.95 20.54
N ASP A 264 3.72 -13.06 19.58
CA ASP A 264 2.73 -11.99 19.71
C ASP A 264 1.31 -12.57 19.92
N LEU A 265 0.95 -13.54 19.08
CA LEU A 265 -0.39 -14.16 19.10
C LEU A 265 -0.63 -15.08 20.31
N THR A 266 0.42 -15.70 20.86
CA THR A 266 0.29 -16.72 21.92
C THR A 266 0.63 -16.22 23.32
N TRP A 267 1.52 -15.23 23.44
CA TRP A 267 2.00 -14.77 24.75
C TRP A 267 1.79 -13.27 24.95
N VAL A 268 2.25 -12.42 24.02
CA VAL A 268 2.29 -10.97 24.25
C VAL A 268 0.89 -10.36 24.29
N MET A 269 0.08 -10.54 23.24
CA MET A 269 -1.27 -9.96 23.23
C MET A 269 -2.21 -10.62 24.26
N PRO A 270 -2.21 -11.96 24.43
CA PRO A 270 -3.00 -12.61 25.48
C PRO A 270 -2.65 -12.13 26.90
N TYR A 271 -1.38 -11.79 27.17
CA TYR A 271 -0.98 -11.20 28.46
C TYR A 271 -1.73 -9.90 28.75
N PHE A 272 -1.89 -9.01 27.76
CA PHE A 272 -2.57 -7.72 27.94
C PHE A 272 -4.10 -7.81 27.95
N ARG A 273 -4.68 -8.82 27.30
CA ARG A 273 -6.13 -8.94 27.11
C ARG A 273 -6.80 -10.00 27.99
N SER A 274 -6.04 -10.99 28.46
CA SER A 274 -6.58 -12.18 29.15
C SER A 274 -7.58 -12.99 28.29
N SER A 275 -7.49 -12.90 26.97
CA SER A 275 -8.25 -13.74 26.02
C SER A 275 -7.42 -14.05 24.76
N PRO A 276 -7.86 -15.01 23.93
CA PRO A 276 -7.20 -15.29 22.64
C PRO A 276 -7.20 -14.09 21.69
N TYR A 277 -6.35 -14.16 20.66
CA TYR A 277 -6.20 -13.13 19.63
C TYR A 277 -7.55 -12.78 18.97
N PRO A 278 -7.98 -11.50 18.98
CA PRO A 278 -9.33 -11.09 18.61
C PRO A 278 -9.65 -11.25 17.11
N HIS A 279 -8.64 -11.18 16.22
CA HIS A 279 -8.87 -11.03 14.79
C HIS A 279 -8.99 -12.37 14.03
N LEU A 280 -8.90 -13.52 14.72
CA LEU A 280 -9.10 -14.83 14.09
C LEU A 280 -10.53 -15.03 13.58
N ASN A 281 -11.51 -14.29 14.10
CA ASN A 281 -12.91 -14.44 13.69
C ASN A 281 -13.08 -14.27 12.17
N ARG A 282 -12.26 -13.43 11.52
CA ARG A 282 -12.20 -13.23 10.06
C ARG A 282 -11.90 -14.50 9.24
N TYR A 283 -11.49 -15.57 9.90
CA TYR A 283 -11.14 -16.89 9.35
C TYR A 283 -11.92 -18.01 10.03
N SER A 284 -13.02 -17.71 10.75
CA SER A 284 -13.78 -18.69 11.53
C SER A 284 -14.34 -19.86 10.71
N HIS A 285 -14.57 -19.68 9.40
CA HIS A 285 -14.94 -20.76 8.48
C HIS A 285 -13.83 -21.78 8.23
N LEU A 286 -12.58 -21.47 8.58
CA LEU A 286 -11.43 -22.38 8.51
C LEU A 286 -11.19 -23.10 9.85
N GLY A 287 -11.82 -22.69 10.94
CA GLY A 287 -11.63 -23.29 12.26
C GLY A 287 -11.78 -22.29 13.41
N ALA A 288 -11.95 -22.82 14.62
CA ALA A 288 -12.15 -22.02 15.83
C ALA A 288 -10.84 -21.60 16.52
N SER A 289 -9.69 -22.13 16.06
CA SER A 289 -8.37 -21.85 16.64
C SER A 289 -7.29 -21.84 15.56
N LEU A 290 -6.14 -21.22 15.84
CA LEU A 290 -5.03 -21.16 14.89
C LEU A 290 -4.57 -22.57 14.41
N PRO A 291 -4.39 -23.59 15.26
CA PRO A 291 -4.06 -24.94 14.79
C PRO A 291 -5.12 -25.55 13.87
N GLN A 292 -6.41 -25.35 14.16
CA GLN A 292 -7.49 -25.83 13.30
C GLN A 292 -7.49 -25.12 11.94
N ILE A 293 -7.35 -23.78 11.93
CA ILE A 293 -7.25 -22.98 10.71
C ILE A 293 -6.11 -23.51 9.83
N LEU A 294 -4.91 -23.70 10.41
CA LEU A 294 -3.76 -24.24 9.68
C LEU A 294 -4.02 -25.67 9.19
N GLY A 295 -4.69 -26.50 10.00
CA GLY A 295 -5.11 -27.85 9.62
C GLY A 295 -6.03 -27.86 8.41
N THR A 296 -7.12 -27.08 8.45
CA THR A 296 -8.10 -26.98 7.35
C THR A 296 -7.48 -26.41 6.08
N LEU A 297 -6.55 -25.47 6.17
CA LEU A 297 -5.83 -24.94 5.01
C LEU A 297 -5.09 -26.04 4.22
N VAL A 298 -4.55 -27.04 4.91
CA VAL A 298 -3.74 -28.12 4.30
C VAL A 298 -4.58 -29.36 4.00
N LEU A 299 -5.46 -29.75 4.93
CA LEU A 299 -6.18 -31.02 4.91
C LEU A 299 -7.51 -30.94 4.15
N GLU A 300 -8.08 -29.74 4.01
CA GLU A 300 -9.42 -29.54 3.44
C GLU A 300 -9.47 -28.40 2.41
N PRO A 301 -8.61 -28.38 1.37
CA PRO A 301 -8.56 -27.30 0.38
C PRO A 301 -9.89 -27.04 -0.33
N GLN A 302 -10.70 -28.08 -0.53
CA GLN A 302 -12.04 -28.00 -1.12
C GLN A 302 -13.01 -27.10 -0.33
N SER A 303 -12.79 -26.92 0.98
CA SER A 303 -13.68 -26.13 1.84
C SER A 303 -13.54 -24.62 1.61
N TRP A 304 -12.36 -24.14 1.20
CA TRP A 304 -12.07 -22.70 1.13
C TRP A 304 -11.65 -22.21 -0.27
N LEU A 305 -11.23 -23.12 -1.16
CA LEU A 305 -10.88 -22.76 -2.55
C LEU A 305 -12.01 -22.01 -3.27
N PRO A 306 -13.29 -22.44 -3.24
CA PRO A 306 -14.36 -21.71 -3.90
C PRO A 306 -14.58 -20.31 -3.33
N LEU A 307 -14.43 -20.13 -2.01
CA LEU A 307 -14.53 -18.82 -1.35
C LEU A 307 -13.39 -17.89 -1.75
N THR A 308 -12.22 -18.45 -2.04
CA THR A 308 -11.01 -17.71 -2.42
C THR A 308 -11.00 -17.37 -3.90
N LEU A 309 -11.46 -18.29 -4.75
CA LEU A 309 -11.57 -18.14 -6.20
C LEU A 309 -12.90 -17.53 -6.64
N SER A 310 -13.41 -16.57 -5.87
CA SER A 310 -14.65 -15.87 -6.19
C SER A 310 -14.41 -14.76 -7.23
N PHE A 311 -15.46 -14.40 -7.97
CA PHE A 311 -15.42 -13.28 -8.91
C PHE A 311 -14.97 -11.98 -8.24
N GLN A 312 -15.45 -11.70 -7.03
CA GLN A 312 -15.08 -10.51 -6.25
C GLN A 312 -13.58 -10.46 -5.94
N LYS A 313 -12.99 -11.60 -5.52
CA LYS A 313 -11.55 -11.69 -5.24
C LYS A 313 -10.71 -11.61 -6.52
N GLY A 314 -11.23 -12.13 -7.64
CA GLY A 314 -10.65 -11.92 -8.97
C GLY A 314 -10.62 -10.44 -9.38
N MET A 315 -11.71 -9.71 -9.17
CA MET A 315 -11.78 -8.27 -9.41
C MET A 315 -10.85 -7.48 -8.50
N TYR A 316 -10.72 -7.87 -7.24
CA TYR A 316 -9.75 -7.31 -6.31
C TYR A 316 -8.30 -7.47 -6.81
N LEU A 317 -7.91 -8.68 -7.24
CA LEU A 317 -6.58 -8.92 -7.80
C LEU A 317 -6.34 -8.11 -9.08
N ALA A 318 -7.34 -8.02 -9.96
CA ALA A 318 -7.26 -7.17 -11.15
C ALA A 318 -7.07 -5.70 -10.77
N ALA A 319 -7.78 -5.21 -9.75
CA ALA A 319 -7.67 -3.83 -9.26
C ALA A 319 -6.31 -3.53 -8.59
N LEU A 320 -5.62 -4.55 -8.05
CA LEU A 320 -4.25 -4.41 -7.55
C LEU A 320 -3.20 -4.41 -8.69
N LEU A 321 -3.40 -5.22 -9.73
CA LEU A 321 -2.43 -5.42 -10.80
C LEU A 321 -2.55 -4.40 -11.95
N ALA A 322 -3.76 -3.95 -12.28
CA ALA A 322 -4.01 -3.04 -13.38
C ALA A 322 -3.30 -1.67 -13.21
N PRO A 323 -3.32 -1.02 -12.02
CA PRO A 323 -2.53 0.19 -11.75
C PRO A 323 -1.02 0.03 -11.97
N LEU A 324 -0.52 -1.21 -12.01
CA LEU A 324 0.88 -1.53 -12.23
C LEU A 324 1.14 -2.10 -13.64
N GLY A 325 0.20 -1.93 -14.57
CA GLY A 325 0.37 -2.40 -15.94
C GLY A 325 0.36 -3.92 -16.11
N PHE A 326 -0.11 -4.67 -15.10
CA PHE A 326 0.07 -6.12 -14.98
C PHE A 326 1.54 -6.59 -15.04
N LEU A 327 2.50 -5.67 -14.93
CA LEU A 327 3.93 -5.95 -14.90
C LEU A 327 4.35 -6.92 -13.79
N PRO A 328 3.74 -6.93 -12.58
CA PRO A 328 4.10 -7.89 -11.54
C PRO A 328 4.07 -9.35 -11.99
N LEU A 329 3.17 -9.71 -12.91
CA LEU A 329 3.03 -11.07 -13.43
C LEU A 329 4.26 -11.55 -14.22
N LEU A 330 5.08 -10.61 -14.72
CA LEU A 330 6.29 -10.90 -15.48
C LEU A 330 7.53 -11.12 -14.59
N ALA A 331 7.37 -10.99 -13.26
CA ALA A 331 8.42 -11.23 -12.27
C ALA A 331 7.92 -12.17 -11.14
N PRO A 332 7.56 -13.43 -11.45
CA PRO A 332 6.92 -14.35 -10.49
C PRO A 332 7.76 -14.58 -9.21
N ARG A 333 9.10 -14.56 -9.31
CA ARG A 333 9.99 -14.71 -8.14
C ARG A 333 9.91 -13.53 -7.17
N VAL A 334 9.64 -12.33 -7.67
CA VAL A 334 9.44 -11.13 -6.83
C VAL A 334 7.99 -11.06 -6.36
N LEU A 335 7.05 -11.37 -7.26
CA LEU A 335 5.61 -11.42 -6.94
C LEU A 335 5.30 -12.41 -5.82
N ALA A 336 6.04 -13.52 -5.73
CA ALA A 336 5.91 -14.48 -4.64
C ALA A 336 6.04 -13.86 -3.24
N ALA A 337 6.77 -12.75 -3.10
CA ALA A 337 6.90 -12.02 -1.84
C ALA A 337 5.58 -11.40 -1.36
N ALA A 338 4.63 -11.14 -2.26
CA ALA A 338 3.30 -10.65 -1.93
C ALA A 338 2.36 -11.77 -1.41
N LEU A 339 2.73 -13.04 -1.58
CA LEU A 339 1.84 -14.17 -1.28
C LEU A 339 1.39 -14.25 0.18
N PRO A 340 2.23 -14.01 1.20
CA PRO A 340 1.76 -14.06 2.58
C PRO A 340 0.67 -13.02 2.88
N GLY A 341 0.87 -11.77 2.44
CA GLY A 341 -0.14 -10.71 2.60
C GLY A 341 -1.39 -10.96 1.75
N LEU A 342 -1.22 -11.47 0.52
CA LEU A 342 -2.36 -11.84 -0.32
C LEU A 342 -3.14 -13.02 0.27
N ALA A 343 -2.47 -14.02 0.84
CA ALA A 343 -3.13 -15.15 1.50
C ALA A 343 -3.95 -14.67 2.70
N MET A 344 -3.38 -13.79 3.54
CA MET A 344 -4.12 -13.15 4.62
C MET A 344 -5.39 -12.46 4.11
N ASN A 345 -5.30 -11.69 3.02
CA ASN A 345 -6.43 -10.94 2.49
C ASN A 345 -7.48 -11.85 1.80
N LEU A 346 -7.02 -12.81 1.00
CA LEU A 346 -7.86 -13.66 0.16
C LEU A 346 -8.50 -14.83 0.92
N LEU A 347 -7.92 -15.28 2.03
CA LEU A 347 -8.51 -16.33 2.86
C LEU A 347 -9.61 -15.80 3.80
N SER A 348 -9.74 -14.49 3.95
CA SER A 348 -10.79 -13.91 4.78
C SER A 348 -12.15 -13.87 4.08
N PHE A 349 -13.23 -13.92 4.88
CA PHE A 349 -14.57 -13.54 4.41
C PHE A 349 -14.85 -12.03 4.54
N ASP A 350 -14.03 -11.30 5.29
CA ASP A 350 -14.22 -9.88 5.54
C ASP A 350 -13.80 -9.06 4.30
N HIS A 351 -14.78 -8.40 3.68
CA HIS A 351 -14.59 -7.61 2.47
C HIS A 351 -13.57 -6.47 2.64
N VAL A 352 -13.35 -6.00 3.88
CA VAL A 352 -12.38 -4.94 4.11
C VAL A 352 -10.95 -5.41 3.81
N LEU A 353 -10.65 -6.71 3.93
CA LEU A 353 -9.32 -7.28 3.66
C LEU A 353 -9.03 -7.40 2.15
N PHE A 354 -10.04 -7.70 1.34
CA PHE A 354 -9.92 -7.81 -0.11
C PHE A 354 -10.50 -6.61 -0.87
N SER A 355 -10.41 -5.42 -0.26
CA SER A 355 -10.63 -4.14 -0.93
C SER A 355 -9.27 -3.51 -1.27
N TYR A 356 -9.05 -3.18 -2.55
CA TYR A 356 -7.77 -2.60 -3.01
C TYR A 356 -7.48 -1.22 -2.42
N ARG A 357 -8.52 -0.52 -1.94
CA ARG A 357 -8.39 0.77 -1.27
C ARG A 357 -8.14 0.62 0.22
N SER A 358 -8.01 -0.58 0.75
CA SER A 358 -7.94 -0.89 2.18
C SER A 358 -6.56 -0.73 2.79
N GLN A 359 -6.46 -0.45 4.10
CA GLN A 359 -5.20 -0.46 4.85
C GLN A 359 -4.49 -1.82 4.77
N TYR A 360 -5.25 -2.93 4.60
CA TYR A 360 -4.71 -4.29 4.45
C TYR A 360 -3.85 -4.48 3.18
N GLN A 361 -3.82 -3.51 2.28
CA GLN A 361 -2.88 -3.52 1.16
C GLN A 361 -1.45 -3.13 1.55
N ALA A 362 -1.23 -2.65 2.78
CA ALA A 362 0.09 -2.20 3.22
C ALA A 362 1.17 -3.30 3.17
N PHE A 363 0.78 -4.57 3.33
CA PHE A 363 1.69 -5.72 3.27
C PHE A 363 1.81 -6.35 1.87
N VAL A 364 1.02 -5.87 0.90
CA VAL A 364 0.95 -6.41 -0.46
C VAL A 364 1.57 -5.43 -1.46
N LEU A 365 1.15 -4.16 -1.40
CA LEU A 365 1.55 -3.10 -2.31
C LEU A 365 3.07 -2.96 -2.50
N PRO A 366 3.93 -2.94 -1.45
CA PRO A 366 5.37 -2.79 -1.66
C PRO A 366 5.93 -3.88 -2.58
N PHE A 367 5.52 -5.14 -2.39
CA PHE A 367 5.99 -6.25 -3.21
C PHE A 367 5.44 -6.23 -4.64
N LEU A 368 4.20 -5.77 -4.82
CA LEU A 368 3.65 -5.57 -6.18
C LEU A 368 4.42 -4.49 -6.94
N VAL A 369 4.76 -3.38 -6.30
CA VAL A 369 5.57 -2.31 -6.92
C VAL A 369 6.95 -2.83 -7.31
N LEU A 370 7.62 -3.57 -6.40
CA LEU A 370 8.92 -4.18 -6.67
C LEU A 370 8.86 -5.20 -7.83
N ALA A 371 7.79 -6.00 -7.89
CA ALA A 371 7.54 -6.96 -8.96
C ALA A 371 7.22 -6.25 -10.29
N ALA A 372 6.54 -5.11 -10.27
CA ALA A 372 6.27 -4.31 -11.46
C ALA A 372 7.57 -3.78 -12.09
N VAL A 373 8.49 -3.28 -11.27
CA VAL A 373 9.82 -2.82 -11.72
C VAL A 373 10.61 -3.97 -12.35
N ASP A 374 10.66 -5.13 -11.69
CA ASP A 374 11.38 -6.31 -12.21
C ASP A 374 10.70 -6.90 -13.45
N GLY A 375 9.37 -6.86 -13.50
CA GLY A 375 8.57 -7.29 -14.63
C GLY A 375 8.80 -6.40 -15.86
N TYR A 376 8.91 -5.09 -15.64
CA TYR A 376 9.30 -4.13 -16.68
C TYR A 376 10.72 -4.43 -17.18
N ALA A 377 11.68 -4.66 -16.28
CA ALA A 377 13.05 -5.02 -16.67
C ALA A 377 13.09 -6.31 -17.50
N SER A 378 12.29 -7.31 -17.13
CA SER A 378 12.13 -8.58 -17.85
C SER A 378 11.55 -8.35 -19.25
N LEU A 379 10.46 -7.59 -19.35
CA LEU A 379 9.80 -7.27 -20.62
C LEU A 379 10.69 -6.46 -21.56
N HIS A 380 11.40 -5.47 -21.02
CA HIS A 380 12.33 -4.62 -21.78
C HIS A 380 13.46 -5.46 -22.41
N LYS A 381 14.01 -6.43 -21.67
CA LYS A 381 15.03 -7.36 -22.19
C LYS A 381 14.50 -8.28 -23.29
N ARG A 382 13.28 -8.80 -23.14
CA ARG A 382 12.70 -9.79 -24.06
C ARG A 382 12.28 -9.22 -25.42
N ARG A 383 12.18 -7.89 -25.57
CA ARG A 383 11.79 -7.19 -26.81
C ARG A 383 10.54 -7.79 -27.49
N VAL A 384 9.49 -8.01 -26.72
CA VAL A 384 8.23 -8.59 -27.22
C VAL A 384 7.60 -7.65 -28.27
N PRO A 385 7.33 -8.09 -29.51
CA PRO A 385 6.96 -7.18 -30.62
C PRO A 385 5.66 -6.40 -30.40
N TRP A 386 4.68 -7.02 -29.74
CA TRP A 386 3.33 -6.47 -29.56
C TRP A 386 3.13 -5.79 -28.19
N LEU A 387 4.06 -5.96 -27.24
CA LEU A 387 3.97 -5.42 -25.89
C LEU A 387 5.27 -4.71 -25.50
N SER A 388 5.26 -3.38 -25.52
CA SER A 388 6.41 -2.60 -25.04
C SER A 388 6.29 -2.31 -23.53
N ALA A 389 7.42 -2.36 -22.83
CA ALA A 389 7.48 -2.04 -21.41
C ALA A 389 6.93 -0.63 -21.11
N GLY A 390 7.21 0.34 -21.99
CA GLY A 390 6.66 1.69 -21.92
C GLY A 390 5.12 1.75 -22.02
N ARG A 391 4.50 0.94 -22.89
CA ARG A 391 3.04 0.86 -23.01
C ARG A 391 2.39 0.28 -21.75
N ALA A 392 2.99 -0.76 -21.16
CA ALA A 392 2.51 -1.33 -19.90
C ALA A 392 2.59 -0.32 -18.74
N LEU A 393 3.69 0.43 -18.66
CA LEU A 393 3.84 1.52 -17.68
C LEU A 393 2.79 2.62 -17.90
N ALA A 394 2.59 3.06 -19.15
CA ALA A 394 1.57 4.04 -19.50
C ALA A 394 0.17 3.57 -19.13
N PHE A 395 -0.20 2.32 -19.45
CA PHE A 395 -1.46 1.71 -19.02
C PHE A 395 -1.63 1.75 -17.51
N GLY A 396 -0.57 1.46 -16.74
CA GLY A 396 -0.57 1.57 -15.27
C GLY A 396 -0.99 2.96 -14.79
N PHE A 397 -0.47 4.03 -15.41
CA PHE A 397 -0.90 5.41 -15.10
C PHE A 397 -2.38 5.64 -15.40
N VAL A 398 -2.89 5.17 -16.55
CA VAL A 398 -4.32 5.30 -16.90
C VAL A 398 -5.19 4.57 -15.89
N ALA A 399 -4.89 3.29 -15.65
CA ALA A 399 -5.62 2.47 -14.71
C ALA A 399 -5.60 3.09 -13.31
N SER A 400 -4.46 3.64 -12.89
CA SER A 400 -4.34 4.36 -11.62
C SER A 400 -5.27 5.56 -11.54
N VAL A 401 -5.32 6.42 -12.57
CA VAL A 401 -6.21 7.59 -12.58
C VAL A 401 -7.69 7.17 -12.62
N VAL A 402 -8.05 6.21 -13.47
CA VAL A 402 -9.43 5.71 -13.59
C VAL A 402 -9.94 5.11 -12.28
N LEU A 403 -9.12 4.31 -11.60
CA LEU A 403 -9.48 3.68 -10.34
C LEU A 403 -9.45 4.66 -9.16
N THR A 404 -8.62 5.70 -9.22
CA THR A 404 -8.61 6.78 -8.22
C THR A 404 -9.86 7.65 -8.32
N ALA A 405 -10.23 8.07 -9.53
CA ALA A 405 -11.31 9.02 -9.77
C ALA A 405 -12.71 8.48 -9.46
N ARG A 406 -12.90 7.16 -9.43
CA ARG A 406 -14.13 6.53 -8.91
C ARG A 406 -14.18 6.56 -7.38
N THR A 407 -13.78 7.66 -6.76
CA THR A 407 -14.02 7.95 -5.35
C THR A 407 -15.52 8.13 -5.16
N VAL A 408 -16.22 7.02 -4.88
CA VAL A 408 -17.41 7.10 -4.05
C VAL A 408 -16.88 7.35 -2.65
N ASN A 409 -16.88 8.62 -2.24
CA ASN A 409 -17.02 8.94 -0.81
C ASN A 409 -18.50 8.92 -0.52
#